data_AF-A0ABD0ZZJ1-F1
#
_entry.id   AF-A0ABD0ZZJ1-F1
#
_cell.length_a   1.000
_cell.length_b   1.000
_cell.length_c   1.000
_cell.angle_alpha   90.00
_cell.angle_beta   90.00
_cell.angle_gamma   90.00
#
_symmetry.space_group_name_H-M   'P 1'
#
loop_
_entity.id
_entity.type
_entity.pdbx_description
1 polymer ?
#
loop_
_entity_poly.entity_id
_entity_poly.type
_entity_poly.pdbx_seq_one_letter_code
_entity_poly.pdbx_strand_id
1 'polypeptide(L)'
;MVIKLFADDSLLFTRATPSDATNLKELLKLYEAASGQPVNYSKSAIIYSKGVSQGLKNDIFNILGIRQTRGFGKYLGLPESIG
;
A
#
# COMPACT_ATOMS: atom_id res chain seq x y z
N MET A 1 12.06 -2.60 -0.24
CA MET A 1 10.65 -2.93 -0.57
C MET A 1 10.49 -4.43 -0.47
N VAL A 2 9.50 -4.93 0.26
CA VAL A 2 9.23 -6.38 0.41
C VAL A 2 7.84 -6.67 -0.15
N ILE A 3 7.71 -7.71 -0.98
CA ILE A 3 6.46 -8.14 -1.61
C ILE A 3 6.12 -9.52 -1.06
N LYS A 4 4.91 -9.67 -0.49
CA LYS A 4 4.36 -10.96 -0.08
C LYS A 4 3.07 -11.23 -0.84
N LEU A 5 3.05 -12.28 -1.65
CA LEU A 5 1.89 -12.68 -2.44
C LEU A 5 1.17 -13.83 -1.73
N PHE A 6 -0.12 -13.67 -1.47
CA PHE A 6 -1.06 -14.72 -1.07
C PHE A 6 -1.93 -15.10 -2.29
N ALA A 7 -2.76 -16.14 -2.17
CA ALA A 7 -3.58 -16.65 -3.27
C ALA A 7 -4.44 -15.57 -3.96
N ASP A 8 -4.94 -14.59 -3.18
CA ASP A 8 -5.82 -13.53 -3.68
C ASP A 8 -5.35 -12.11 -3.29
N ASP A 9 -4.38 -11.97 -2.38
CA ASP A 9 -3.99 -10.69 -1.80
C ASP A 9 -2.47 -10.47 -1.86
N SER A 10 -2.07 -9.21 -2.05
CA SER A 10 -0.65 -8.81 -2.06
C SER A 10 -0.36 -7.83 -0.94
N LEU A 11 0.73 -8.06 -0.20
CA LEU A 11 1.20 -7.17 0.85
C LEU A 11 2.54 -6.55 0.44
N LEU A 12 2.60 -5.21 0.45
CA LEU A 12 3.74 -4.43 0.02
C LEU A 12 4.25 -3.56 1.17
N PHE A 13 5.54 -3.67 1.47
CA PHE A 13 6.22 -2.81 2.44
C PHE A 13 7.18 -1.88 1.74
N THR A 14 7.02 -0.57 1.93
CA THR A 14 7.91 0.46 1.43
C THR A 14 8.10 1.57 2.45
N ARG A 15 9.12 2.42 2.25
CA ARG A 15 9.32 3.59 3.10
C ARG A 15 8.23 4.61 2.80
N ALA A 16 7.78 5.32 3.83
CA ALA A 16 6.80 6.40 3.67
C ALA A 16 7.47 7.66 3.09
N THR A 17 7.87 7.61 1.82
CA THR A 17 8.38 8.78 1.08
C THR A 17 7.58 8.98 -0.21
N PRO A 18 7.45 10.21 -0.72
CA PRO A 18 6.73 10.46 -1.98
C PRO A 18 7.39 9.75 -3.18
N SER A 19 8.72 9.67 -3.18
CA SER A 19 9.48 8.97 -4.22
C SER A 19 9.21 7.46 -4.21
N ASP A 20 9.24 6.84 -3.02
CA ASP A 20 8.93 5.42 -2.87
C ASP A 20 7.46 5.12 -3.25
N ALA A 21 6.52 6.03 -2.94
CA ALA A 21 5.12 5.90 -3.35
C ALA A 21 4.94 5.99 -4.87
N THR A 22 5.69 6.87 -5.53
CA THR A 22 5.67 7.00 -7.00
C THR A 22 6.19 5.74 -7.66
N ASN A 23 7.33 5.23 -7.19
CA ASN A 23 7.91 3.98 -7.68
C ASN A 23 6.96 2.79 -7.45
N LEU A 24 6.27 2.75 -6.30
CA LEU A 24 5.29 1.71 -6.01
C LEU A 24 4.09 1.77 -6.96
N LYS A 25 3.64 2.97 -7.33
CA LYS A 25 2.58 3.14 -8.34
C LYS A 25 3.00 2.59 -9.70
N GLU A 26 4.22 2.90 -10.14
CA GLU A 26 4.75 2.39 -11.41
C GLU A 26 4.91 0.88 -11.39
N LEU A 27 5.37 0.32 -10.27
CA LEU A 27 5.46 -1.12 -10.09
C LEU A 27 4.09 -1.80 -10.18
N LEU A 28 3.06 -1.24 -9.54
CA LEU A 28 1.70 -1.78 -9.63
C LEU A 28 1.20 -1.78 -11.07
N LYS A 29 1.43 -0.70 -11.83
CA LYS A 29 1.08 -0.66 -13.25
C LYS A 29 1.84 -1.69 -14.08
N LEU A 30 3.14 -1.87 -13.80
CA LEU A 30 3.96 -2.87 -14.46
C LEU A 30 3.47 -4.29 -14.14
N TYR A 31 3.09 -4.53 -12.89
CA TYR A 31 2.48 -5.79 -12.45
C TYR A 31 1.17 -6.06 -13.21
N GLU A 32 0.29 -5.07 -13.30
CA GLU A 32 -0.97 -5.19 -14.06
C GLU A 32 -0.70 -5.53 -15.53
N ALA A 33 0.27 -4.86 -16.16
CA ALA A 33 0.63 -5.08 -17.55
C ALA A 33 1.29 -6.45 -17.80
N ALA A 34 2.19 -6.88 -16.91
CA ALA A 34 2.92 -8.13 -17.06
C ALA A 34 2.10 -9.36 -16.65
N SER A 35 1.28 -9.25 -15.60
CA SER A 35 0.46 -10.34 -15.09
C SER A 35 -0.91 -10.42 -15.77
N GLY A 36 -1.38 -9.35 -16.42
CA GLY A 36 -2.76 -9.23 -16.92
C GLY A 36 -3.81 -9.16 -15.81
N GLN A 37 -3.38 -9.00 -14.55
CA GLN A 37 -4.26 -8.95 -13.38
C GLN A 37 -4.43 -7.50 -12.92
N PRO A 38 -5.64 -6.92 -13.00
CA PRO A 38 -5.87 -5.56 -12.55
C PRO A 38 -5.78 -5.46 -11.02
N VAL A 39 -5.12 -4.41 -10.53
CA VAL A 39 -5.00 -4.11 -9.11
C VAL A 39 -6.29 -3.44 -8.67
N ASN A 40 -6.97 -4.04 -7.68
CA ASN A 40 -8.20 -3.48 -7.14
C ASN A 40 -7.88 -2.42 -6.07
N TYR A 41 -7.68 -1.18 -6.50
CA TYR A 41 -7.40 -0.04 -5.62
C TYR A 41 -8.51 0.23 -4.60
N SER A 42 -9.75 -0.18 -4.88
CA SER A 42 -10.90 -0.03 -3.96
C SER A 42 -10.86 -1.01 -2.78
N LYS A 43 -10.22 -2.17 -2.96
CA LYS A 43 -9.96 -3.16 -1.89
C LYS A 43 -8.58 -3.00 -1.26
N SER A 44 -7.73 -2.15 -1.84
CA SER A 44 -6.40 -1.87 -1.32
C SER A 44 -6.47 -0.91 -0.13
N ALA A 45 -5.55 -1.02 0.82
CA ALA A 45 -5.34 0.01 1.81
C ALA A 45 -3.87 0.20 2.13
N ILE A 46 -3.57 1.34 2.78
CA ILE A 46 -2.24 1.73 3.19
C ILE A 46 -2.22 1.82 4.72
N ILE A 47 -1.26 1.13 5.33
CA ILE A 47 -0.97 1.22 6.77
C ILE A 47 0.33 2.01 6.92
N TYR A 48 0.35 2.95 7.87
CA TYR A 48 1.50 3.79 8.15
C TYR A 48 2.08 3.46 9.52
N SER A 49 3.40 3.35 9.63
CA SER A 49 4.08 3.24 10.93
C SER A 49 3.83 4.48 11.80
N LYS A 50 4.07 4.34 13.10
CA LYS A 50 3.98 5.46 14.05
C LYS A 50 4.99 6.54 13.67
N GLY A 51 4.57 7.80 13.67
CA GLY A 51 5.44 8.95 13.39
C GLY A 51 5.37 9.51 11.97
N VAL A 52 4.63 8.90 11.03
CA VAL A 52 4.38 9.50 9.72
C VAL A 52 3.42 10.70 9.86
N SER A 53 3.86 11.88 9.42
CA SER A 53 3.07 13.11 9.50
C SER A 53 1.82 13.05 8.59
N GLN A 54 0.77 13.78 8.97
CA GLN A 54 -0.47 13.79 8.18
C GLN A 54 -0.27 14.35 6.76
N GLY A 55 0.63 15.33 6.59
CA GLY A 55 1.00 15.85 5.28
C GLY A 55 1.58 14.77 4.37
N LEU A 56 2.54 14.00 4.90
CA LEU A 56 3.18 12.91 4.16
C LEU A 56 2.20 11.78 3.82
N LYS A 57 1.25 11.48 4.72
CA LYS A 57 0.15 10.54 4.44
C LYS A 57 -0.72 11.02 3.28
N ASN A 58 -1.05 12.30 3.24
CA ASN A 58 -1.84 12.88 2.14
C ASN A 58 -1.07 12.85 0.82
N ASP A 59 0.24 13.13 0.82
CA ASP A 59 1.07 13.04 -0.39
C ASP A 59 1.08 11.62 -0.95
N ILE A 60 1.35 10.63 -0.09
CA ILE A 60 1.36 9.21 -0.48
C ILE A 60 -0.02 8.76 -0.98
N PHE A 61 -1.08 9.20 -0.31
CA PHE A 61 -2.45 8.96 -0.73
C PHE A 61 -2.75 9.51 -2.13
N ASN A 62 -2.41 10.78 -2.38
CA ASN A 62 -2.64 11.43 -3.67
C ASN A 62 -1.83 10.77 -4.80
N ILE A 63 -0.62 10.32 -4.50
CA ILE A 63 0.23 9.61 -5.46
C ILE A 63 -0.40 8.26 -5.80
N LEU A 64 -0.74 7.44 -4.80
CA LEU A 64 -1.22 6.07 -5.02
C LEU A 64 -2.69 5.99 -5.47
N GLY A 65 -3.52 6.97 -5.13
CA GLY A 65 -4.95 6.98 -5.45
C GLY A 65 -5.76 5.91 -4.70
N ILE A 66 -5.19 5.32 -3.65
CA ILE A 66 -5.83 4.28 -2.83
C ILE A 66 -6.59 4.95 -1.70
N ARG A 67 -7.86 4.56 -1.47
CA ARG A 67 -8.65 5.08 -0.36
C ARG A 67 -7.92 4.88 0.98
N GLN A 68 -7.77 5.95 1.76
CA GLN A 68 -7.22 5.86 3.11
C GLN A 68 -8.26 5.16 4.00
N THR A 69 -8.12 3.84 4.14
CA THR A 69 -8.91 3.10 5.13
C THR A 69 -8.38 3.43 6.52
N ARG A 70 -9.26 3.93 7.38
CA ARG A 70 -9.02 3.99 8.82
C ARG A 70 -9.13 2.57 9.36
N GLY A 71 -7.99 1.93 9.58
CA GLY A 71 -7.90 0.62 10.21
C GLY A 71 -8.30 -0.52 9.29
N PHE A 72 -7.31 -1.29 8.83
CA PHE A 72 -7.58 -2.69 8.54
C PHE A 72 -7.75 -3.34 9.91
N GLY A 73 -9.00 -3.43 10.39
CA GLY A 73 -9.30 -4.30 11.52
C GLY A 73 -8.72 -5.68 11.23
N LYS A 74 -7.71 -6.09 12.00
CA LYS A 74 -6.98 -7.37 11.92
C LYS A 74 -6.87 -7.93 10.49
N TYR A 75 -5.93 -7.42 9.69
CA TYR A 75 -5.51 -8.18 8.52
C TYR A 75 -4.71 -9.41 8.98
N LEU A 76 -5.24 -10.62 8.72
CA LEU A 76 -4.66 -11.92 9.13
C LEU A 76 -4.49 -12.15 10.64
N GLY A 77 -5.27 -11.48 11.49
CA GLY A 77 -5.17 -11.64 12.95
C GLY A 77 -3.93 -11.00 13.58
N LEU A 78 -3.09 -10.33 12.80
CA LEU A 78 -1.93 -9.59 13.27
C LEU A 78 -2.38 -8.23 13.83
N PRO A 79 -1.88 -7.81 15.00
CA PRO A 79 -2.20 -6.50 15.56
C PRO A 79 -1.74 -5.39 14.62
N GLU A 80 -2.53 -4.32 14.56
CA GLU A 80 -2.38 -3.14 13.68
C GLU A 80 -1.06 -2.35 13.90
N SER A 81 -0.21 -2.82 14.82
CA SER A 81 1.11 -2.30 15.13
C SER A 81 2.19 -3.22 14.56
N ILE A 82 2.45 -3.13 13.26
CA ILE A 82 3.79 -3.38 12.77
C ILE A 82 4.58 -2.09 13.04
N GLY A 83 5.68 -2.22 13.78
CA GLY A 83 6.49 -1.14 14.38
C GLY A 83 6.65 0.12 13.55
#